data_AF-A0A1A8EV76-F1
#
_entry.id   AF-A0A1A8EV76-F1
#
_cell.length_a   1.000
_cell.length_b   1.000
_cell.length_c   1.000
_cell.angle_alpha   90.00
_cell.angle_beta   90.00
_cell.angle_gamma   90.00
#
_symmetry.space_group_name_H-M   'P 1'
#
loop_
_entity.id
_entity.type
_entity.pdbx_description
1 polymer ?
#
loop_
_entity_poly.entity_id
_entity_poly.type
_entity_poly.pdbx_seq_one_letter_code
_entity_poly.pdbx_strand_id
1 'polypeptide(L)'
;LIDKKTAVRLLQAQESAGGILDPNLSVFLPKDTAIKRNLLDQDLSRSLSQNPECFLDPDSERNTSYGTLKKKCKKDPLSDLILLPIAERKDSSKLMFDGVCKSVSAQQLLECGILDKPTFDQLMKGEKTVTEISVDKKDVLKGTEPIAGLSVGPLGKMSLSEAKKKLLIPPDIADLLLEAQAATGHIIDPMSNKKLTVEEACTRGVVDKGDKDKLLAAEAAAVGFKDRRTGQSLSVFEAMKKELIDKKTAVRLLQAQESAGGILDPNLSVFLPKDTA
;
A
#
# COMPACT_ATOMS: atom_id res chain seq x y z
N LEU A 1 -34.64 -31.90 -3.37
CA LEU A 1 -33.36 -32.41 -2.81
C LEU A 1 -32.17 -31.56 -3.25
N ILE A 2 -32.04 -31.13 -4.50
CA ILE A 2 -31.13 -30.05 -4.93
C ILE A 2 -31.84 -29.12 -5.92
N ASP A 3 -31.37 -27.88 -6.06
CA ASP A 3 -31.90 -26.91 -7.04
C ASP A 3 -31.32 -27.13 -8.45
N LYS A 4 -31.98 -26.59 -9.47
CA LYS A 4 -31.59 -26.75 -10.88
C LYS A 4 -30.18 -26.22 -11.17
N LYS A 5 -29.78 -25.10 -10.56
CA LYS A 5 -28.45 -24.50 -10.80
C LYS A 5 -27.34 -25.39 -10.24
N THR A 6 -27.54 -25.92 -9.03
CA THR A 6 -26.62 -26.90 -8.45
C THR A 6 -26.56 -28.18 -9.28
N ALA A 7 -27.71 -28.70 -9.74
CA ALA A 7 -27.75 -29.89 -10.59
C ALA A 7 -26.96 -29.71 -11.89
N VAL A 8 -27.17 -28.60 -12.61
CA VAL A 8 -26.46 -28.27 -13.85
C VAL A 8 -24.95 -28.15 -13.60
N ARG A 9 -24.53 -27.50 -12.49
CA ARG A 9 -23.12 -27.39 -12.12
C ARG A 9 -22.44 -28.76 -11.95
N LEU A 10 -23.10 -29.68 -11.25
CA LEU A 10 -22.57 -31.03 -11.00
C LEU A 10 -22.51 -31.85 -12.29
N LEU A 11 -23.58 -31.81 -13.09
CA LEU A 11 -23.65 -32.53 -14.36
C LEU A 11 -22.61 -32.02 -15.38
N GLN A 12 -22.32 -30.72 -15.40
CA GLN A 12 -21.27 -30.14 -16.26
C GLN A 12 -19.88 -30.69 -15.91
N ALA A 13 -19.59 -30.89 -14.62
CA ALA A 13 -18.34 -31.49 -14.17
C ALA A 13 -18.24 -32.98 -14.55
N GLN A 14 -19.33 -33.74 -14.36
CA GLN A 14 -19.39 -35.15 -14.78
C GLN A 14 -19.17 -35.30 -16.28
N GLU A 15 -19.90 -34.51 -17.07
CA GLU A 15 -19.81 -34.52 -18.53
C GLU A 15 -18.37 -34.26 -19.00
N SER A 16 -17.69 -33.31 -18.35
CA SER A 16 -16.29 -33.02 -18.63
C SER A 16 -15.33 -34.13 -18.17
N ALA A 17 -15.72 -34.95 -17.20
CA ALA A 17 -14.93 -36.08 -16.69
C ALA A 17 -15.06 -37.34 -17.56
N GLY A 18 -16.11 -37.46 -18.38
CA GLY A 18 -16.27 -38.58 -19.31
C GLY A 18 -17.71 -38.96 -19.65
N GLY A 19 -18.72 -38.32 -19.03
CA GLY A 19 -20.13 -38.63 -19.29
C GLY A 19 -21.01 -38.30 -18.08
N ILE A 20 -22.20 -38.89 -18.00
CA ILE A 20 -23.06 -38.80 -16.81
C ILE A 20 -22.85 -40.04 -15.95
N LEU A 21 -22.63 -39.86 -14.65
CA LEU A 21 -22.38 -40.96 -13.72
C LEU A 21 -23.69 -41.71 -13.43
N ASP A 22 -23.71 -43.02 -13.67
CA ASP A 22 -24.72 -43.91 -13.10
C ASP A 22 -24.27 -44.31 -11.69
N PRO A 23 -24.97 -43.86 -10.63
CA PRO A 23 -24.53 -44.12 -9.25
C PRO A 23 -24.69 -45.59 -8.84
N ASN A 24 -25.58 -46.35 -9.47
CA ASN A 24 -25.81 -47.75 -9.12
C ASN A 24 -24.75 -48.65 -9.77
N LEU A 25 -24.36 -48.34 -11.01
CA LEU A 25 -23.32 -49.06 -11.72
C LEU A 25 -21.91 -48.51 -11.45
N SER A 26 -21.80 -47.32 -10.85
CA SER A 26 -20.54 -46.61 -10.61
C SER A 26 -19.70 -46.42 -11.87
N VAL A 27 -20.35 -46.09 -12.99
CA VAL A 27 -19.69 -45.85 -14.30
C VAL A 27 -20.20 -44.60 -14.99
N PHE A 28 -19.35 -43.94 -15.77
CA PHE A 28 -19.76 -42.83 -16.64
C PHE A 28 -20.38 -43.36 -17.93
N LEU A 29 -21.53 -42.80 -18.30
CA LEU A 29 -22.27 -43.15 -19.51
C LEU A 29 -22.29 -41.97 -20.49
N PRO A 30 -22.24 -42.22 -21.82
CA PRO A 30 -22.52 -41.19 -22.82
C PRO A 30 -23.90 -40.55 -22.59
N LYS A 31 -24.05 -39.27 -22.96
CA LYS A 31 -25.30 -38.50 -22.71
C LYS A 31 -26.55 -39.23 -23.21
N ASP A 32 -26.51 -39.75 -24.44
CA ASP A 32 -27.66 -40.43 -25.04
C ASP A 32 -28.06 -41.68 -24.26
N THR A 33 -27.08 -42.43 -23.74
CA THR A 33 -27.32 -43.60 -22.89
C THR A 33 -27.88 -43.19 -21.53
N ALA A 34 -27.37 -42.10 -20.95
CA ALA A 34 -27.87 -41.56 -19.69
C ALA A 34 -29.33 -41.08 -19.80
N ILE A 35 -29.71 -40.47 -20.93
CA ILE A 35 -31.10 -40.07 -21.21
C ILE A 35 -32.01 -41.30 -21.32
N LYS A 36 -31.59 -42.33 -22.09
CA LYS A 36 -32.36 -43.58 -22.23
C LYS A 36 -32.59 -44.31 -20.91
N ARG A 37 -31.68 -44.14 -19.94
CA ARG A 37 -31.75 -44.73 -18.59
C ARG A 37 -32.41 -43.81 -17.56
N ASN A 38 -32.97 -42.66 -17.97
CA ASN A 38 -33.56 -41.66 -17.09
C ASN A 38 -32.60 -41.09 -16.02
N LEU A 39 -31.29 -41.06 -16.31
CA LEU A 39 -30.26 -40.45 -15.45
C LEU A 39 -30.06 -38.95 -15.75
N LEU A 40 -30.42 -38.52 -16.96
CA LEU A 40 -30.38 -37.13 -17.41
C LEU A 40 -31.65 -36.84 -18.22
N ASP A 41 -32.44 -35.85 -17.82
CA ASP A 41 -33.61 -35.45 -18.60
C ASP A 41 -33.24 -34.53 -19.78
N GLN A 42 -34.19 -34.32 -20.69
CA GLN A 42 -33.99 -33.55 -21.91
C GLN A 42 -33.88 -32.03 -21.65
N ASP A 43 -34.36 -31.52 -20.52
CA ASP A 43 -34.28 -30.10 -20.16
C ASP A 43 -32.91 -29.73 -19.59
N LEU A 44 -32.38 -30.57 -18.69
CA LEU A 44 -31.02 -30.49 -18.17
C LEU A 44 -30.00 -30.73 -19.28
N SER A 45 -30.25 -31.68 -20.19
CA SER A 45 -29.39 -31.91 -21.37
C SER A 45 -29.30 -30.66 -22.28
N ARG A 46 -30.44 -30.00 -22.53
CA ARG A 46 -30.46 -28.71 -23.25
C ARG A 46 -29.72 -27.62 -22.48
N SER A 47 -29.92 -27.54 -21.16
CA SER A 47 -29.26 -26.57 -20.30
C SER A 47 -27.73 -26.73 -20.31
N LEU A 48 -27.23 -27.97 -20.24
CA LEU A 48 -25.80 -28.29 -20.31
C LEU A 48 -25.19 -27.91 -21.66
N SER A 49 -25.93 -28.17 -22.75
CA SER A 49 -25.50 -27.81 -24.12
C SER A 49 -25.32 -26.30 -24.32
N GLN A 50 -25.92 -25.45 -23.49
CA GLN A 50 -25.69 -24.00 -23.49
C GLN A 50 -24.39 -23.58 -22.79
N ASN A 51 -23.61 -24.53 -22.28
CA ASN A 51 -22.37 -24.33 -21.53
C ASN A 51 -22.48 -23.23 -20.44
N PRO A 52 -23.42 -23.36 -19.49
CA PRO A 52 -23.73 -22.30 -18.54
C PRO A 52 -22.56 -22.03 -17.59
N GLU A 53 -22.36 -20.77 -17.25
CA GLU A 53 -21.29 -20.30 -16.37
C GLU A 53 -21.60 -20.55 -14.90
N CYS A 54 -21.50 -21.80 -14.47
CA CYS A 54 -21.87 -22.24 -13.12
C CYS A 54 -20.70 -22.24 -12.11
N PHE A 55 -19.50 -21.83 -12.53
CA PHE A 55 -18.28 -21.79 -11.71
C PHE A 55 -17.71 -20.38 -11.67
N LEU A 56 -16.82 -20.13 -10.71
CA LEU A 56 -16.02 -18.90 -10.63
C LEU A 56 -14.57 -19.23 -10.96
N ASP A 57 -13.96 -18.37 -11.77
CA ASP A 57 -12.53 -18.43 -12.06
C ASP A 57 -11.73 -17.86 -10.87
N PRO A 58 -10.78 -18.60 -10.28
CA PRO A 58 -10.11 -18.17 -9.04
C PRO A 58 -9.15 -16.99 -9.21
N ASP A 59 -8.68 -16.70 -10.43
CA ASP A 59 -7.80 -15.56 -10.70
C ASP A 59 -8.60 -14.29 -10.97
N SER A 60 -9.68 -14.40 -11.76
CA SER A 60 -10.48 -13.23 -12.19
C SER A 60 -11.76 -13.00 -11.40
N GLU A 61 -12.19 -13.97 -10.59
CA GLU A 61 -13.45 -13.99 -9.83
C GLU A 61 -14.70 -13.78 -10.69
N ARG A 62 -14.60 -14.08 -12.00
CA ARG A 62 -15.71 -13.99 -12.96
C ARG A 62 -16.39 -15.35 -13.16
N ASN A 63 -17.67 -15.31 -13.51
CA ASN A 63 -18.42 -16.51 -13.87
C ASN A 63 -17.78 -17.19 -15.09
N THR A 64 -17.73 -18.53 -15.07
CA THR A 64 -17.17 -19.36 -16.14
C THR A 64 -17.75 -20.76 -16.10
N SER A 65 -17.50 -21.56 -17.14
CA SER A 65 -17.88 -22.98 -17.21
C SER A 65 -16.77 -23.89 -16.70
N TYR A 66 -17.12 -25.09 -16.23
CA TYR A 66 -16.13 -26.10 -15.85
C TYR A 66 -15.21 -26.49 -17.02
N GLY A 67 -15.77 -26.58 -18.24
CA GLY A 67 -14.99 -26.89 -19.43
C GLY A 67 -13.93 -25.82 -19.73
N THR A 68 -14.26 -24.54 -19.51
CA THR A 68 -13.30 -23.43 -19.64
C THR A 68 -12.17 -23.54 -18.60
N LEU A 69 -12.50 -23.83 -17.34
CA LEU A 69 -11.50 -24.05 -16.30
C LEU A 69 -10.60 -25.26 -16.60
N LYS A 70 -11.20 -26.39 -16.98
CA LYS A 70 -10.48 -27.62 -17.31
C LYS A 70 -9.51 -27.43 -18.49
N LYS A 71 -9.86 -26.59 -19.47
CA LYS A 71 -8.96 -26.22 -20.59
C LYS A 71 -7.73 -25.41 -20.15
N LYS A 72 -7.81 -24.67 -19.03
CA LYS A 72 -6.66 -23.94 -18.45
C LYS A 72 -5.73 -24.83 -17.65
N CYS A 73 -6.22 -25.98 -17.17
CA CYS A 73 -5.43 -26.86 -16.34
C CYS A 73 -4.26 -27.50 -17.09
N LYS A 74 -3.19 -27.80 -16.35
CA LYS A 74 -2.03 -28.55 -16.81
C LYS A 74 -2.03 -29.94 -16.17
N LYS A 75 -1.65 -30.96 -16.93
CA LYS A 75 -1.47 -32.31 -16.39
C LYS A 75 -0.09 -32.42 -15.76
N ASP A 76 -0.04 -32.83 -14.49
CA ASP A 76 1.22 -33.11 -13.81
C ASP A 76 1.84 -34.41 -14.37
N PRO A 77 3.07 -34.39 -14.90
CA PRO A 77 3.67 -35.56 -15.56
C PRO A 77 3.94 -36.76 -14.63
N LEU A 78 4.02 -36.54 -13.31
CA LEU A 78 4.37 -37.58 -12.35
C LEU A 78 3.14 -38.24 -11.74
N SER A 79 2.10 -37.46 -11.44
CA SER A 79 0.90 -37.91 -10.73
C SER A 79 -0.34 -38.04 -11.62
N ASP A 80 -0.24 -37.64 -12.90
CA ASP A 80 -1.36 -37.56 -13.85
C ASP A 80 -2.52 -36.65 -13.40
N LEU A 81 -2.33 -35.86 -12.34
CA LEU A 81 -3.33 -34.93 -11.81
C LEU A 81 -3.52 -33.74 -12.76
N ILE A 82 -4.76 -33.27 -12.86
CA ILE A 82 -5.13 -32.07 -13.62
C ILE A 82 -5.14 -30.88 -12.67
N LEU A 83 -4.15 -30.00 -12.78
CA LEU A 83 -3.95 -28.87 -11.88
C LEU A 83 -4.33 -27.57 -12.57
N LEU A 84 -5.24 -26.81 -11.97
CA LEU A 84 -5.58 -25.46 -12.42
C LEU A 84 -4.45 -24.51 -11.98
N PRO A 85 -3.68 -23.92 -12.91
CA PRO A 85 -2.70 -22.90 -12.53
C PRO A 85 -3.45 -21.69 -11.97
N ILE A 86 -2.98 -21.21 -10.83
CA ILE A 86 -3.40 -19.93 -10.24
C ILE A 86 -2.17 -19.03 -10.16
N ALA A 87 -2.35 -17.72 -10.34
CA ALA A 87 -1.28 -16.78 -10.06
C ALA A 87 -0.99 -16.77 -8.56
N GLU A 88 0.28 -16.74 -8.17
CA GLU A 88 0.64 -16.47 -6.78
C GLU A 88 0.13 -15.07 -6.44
N ARG A 89 -0.89 -14.99 -5.57
CA ARG A 89 -1.38 -13.70 -5.08
C ARG A 89 -0.25 -13.09 -4.27
N LYS A 90 0.38 -12.03 -4.79
CA LYS A 90 1.36 -11.25 -4.01
C LYS A 90 0.67 -10.84 -2.71
N ASP A 91 1.30 -11.11 -1.58
CA ASP A 91 0.77 -10.68 -0.30
C ASP A 91 0.89 -9.15 -0.24
N SER A 92 -0.26 -8.46 -0.30
CA SER A 92 -0.31 -6.98 -0.29
C SER A 92 0.34 -6.38 0.97
N SER A 93 0.37 -7.13 2.08
CA SER A 93 1.04 -6.73 3.32
C SER A 93 2.57 -6.78 3.21
N LYS A 94 3.12 -7.50 2.22
CA LYS A 94 4.56 -7.60 1.95
C LYS A 94 5.04 -6.63 0.87
N LEU A 95 4.13 -5.95 0.17
CA LEU A 95 4.48 -4.92 -0.79
C LEU A 95 4.66 -3.59 -0.07
N MET A 96 5.92 -3.27 0.22
CA MET A 96 6.30 -2.11 1.02
C MET A 96 6.78 -0.95 0.14
N PHE A 97 6.29 0.24 0.47
CA PHE A 97 6.75 1.52 -0.06
C PHE A 97 7.59 2.23 0.99
N ASP A 98 8.59 2.98 0.55
CA ASP A 98 9.31 3.89 1.44
C ASP A 98 8.47 5.15 1.69
N GLY A 99 7.97 5.31 2.91
CA GLY A 99 7.39 6.56 3.38
C GLY A 99 8.47 7.57 3.77
N VAL A 100 8.10 8.55 4.58
CA VAL A 100 8.98 9.62 5.07
C VAL A 100 10.02 9.04 6.02
N CYS A 101 9.60 8.43 7.13
CA CYS A 101 10.50 7.89 8.16
C CYS A 101 10.38 6.35 8.30
N LYS A 102 9.29 5.75 7.80
CA LYS A 102 8.98 4.32 7.93
C LYS A 102 8.43 3.79 6.61
N SER A 103 8.47 2.47 6.43
CA SER A 103 7.82 1.83 5.29
C SER A 103 6.31 1.67 5.52
N VAL A 104 5.54 1.68 4.43
CA VAL A 104 4.09 1.54 4.43
C VAL A 104 3.66 0.49 3.40
N SER A 105 2.69 -0.36 3.76
CA SER A 105 2.23 -1.42 2.85
C SER A 105 1.27 -0.89 1.77
N ALA A 106 1.18 -1.60 0.65
CA ALA A 106 0.20 -1.31 -0.40
C ALA A 106 -1.24 -1.32 0.13
N GLN A 107 -1.54 -2.22 1.07
CA GLN A 107 -2.87 -2.33 1.69
C GLN A 107 -3.21 -1.08 2.50
N GLN A 108 -2.28 -0.61 3.34
CA GLN A 108 -2.46 0.61 4.10
C GLN A 108 -2.63 1.83 3.20
N LEU A 109 -1.86 1.92 2.11
CA LEU A 109 -2.01 3.01 1.15
C LEU A 109 -3.36 2.99 0.42
N LEU A 110 -3.94 1.82 0.18
CA LEU A 110 -5.30 1.68 -0.35
C LEU A 110 -6.34 2.12 0.68
N GLU A 111 -6.19 1.69 1.94
CA GLU A 111 -7.10 2.02 3.05
C GLU A 111 -7.14 3.51 3.36
N CYS A 112 -6.00 4.22 3.27
CA CYS A 112 -5.95 5.67 3.44
C CYS A 112 -6.19 6.46 2.13
N GLY A 113 -6.53 5.79 1.03
CA GLY A 113 -6.91 6.43 -0.24
C GLY A 113 -5.77 7.04 -1.05
N ILE A 114 -4.51 6.82 -0.66
CA ILE A 114 -3.33 7.24 -1.45
C ILE A 114 -3.23 6.40 -2.74
N LEU A 115 -3.48 5.10 -2.64
CA LEU A 115 -3.64 4.22 -3.78
C LEU A 115 -5.13 4.03 -4.08
N ASP A 116 -5.52 4.24 -5.33
CA ASP A 116 -6.84 3.86 -5.78
C ASP A 116 -6.92 2.35 -6.05
N LYS A 117 -8.15 1.83 -6.07
CA LYS A 117 -8.41 0.41 -6.30
C LYS A 117 -7.83 -0.10 -7.65
N PRO A 118 -7.97 0.62 -8.77
CA PRO A 118 -7.37 0.21 -10.04
C PRO A 118 -5.85 0.07 -9.98
N THR A 119 -5.13 1.05 -9.41
CA THR A 119 -3.67 1.03 -9.30
C THR A 119 -3.21 -0.08 -8.36
N PHE A 120 -3.92 -0.28 -7.25
CA PHE A 120 -3.66 -1.40 -6.34
C PHE A 120 -3.82 -2.74 -7.07
N ASP A 121 -4.90 -2.94 -7.82
CA ASP A 121 -5.14 -4.19 -8.55
C ASP A 121 -4.07 -4.44 -9.63
N GLN A 122 -3.61 -3.39 -10.32
CA GLN A 122 -2.48 -3.47 -11.27
C GLN A 122 -1.18 -3.89 -10.57
N LEU A 123 -0.91 -3.36 -9.38
CA LEU A 123 0.25 -3.73 -8.57
C LEU A 123 0.18 -5.19 -8.14
N MET A 124 -1.00 -5.66 -7.71
CA MET A 124 -1.24 -7.04 -7.28
C MET A 124 -1.07 -8.06 -8.42
N LYS A 125 -1.45 -7.68 -9.63
CA LYS A 125 -1.24 -8.46 -10.86
C LYS A 125 0.21 -8.41 -11.39
N GLY A 126 1.04 -7.52 -10.84
CA GLY A 126 2.41 -7.28 -11.32
C GLY A 126 2.49 -6.50 -12.62
N GLU A 127 1.40 -5.84 -13.03
CA GLU A 127 1.36 -4.95 -14.20
C GLU A 127 2.08 -3.62 -13.93
N LYS A 128 2.08 -3.17 -12.67
CA LYS A 128 2.89 -2.05 -12.16
C LYS A 128 3.83 -2.52 -11.07
N THR A 129 4.96 -1.83 -10.94
CA THR A 129 5.93 -2.08 -9.86
C THR A 129 5.81 -1.04 -8.74
N VAL A 130 6.29 -1.40 -7.54
CA VAL A 130 6.40 -0.47 -6.40
C VAL A 130 7.21 0.76 -6.79
N THR A 131 8.30 0.58 -7.55
CA THR A 131 9.18 1.66 -7.99
C THR A 131 8.46 2.65 -8.89
N GLU A 132 7.70 2.18 -9.89
CA GLU A 132 6.93 3.04 -10.78
C GLU A 132 5.91 3.89 -10.02
N ILE A 133 5.15 3.25 -9.14
CA ILE A 133 4.14 3.94 -8.32
C ILE A 133 4.81 4.92 -7.34
N SER A 134 5.99 4.57 -6.80
CA SER A 134 6.73 5.45 -5.88
C SER A 134 7.22 6.73 -6.56
N VAL A 135 7.54 6.66 -7.86
CA VAL A 135 7.90 7.85 -8.65
C VAL A 135 6.68 8.73 -8.89
N ASP A 136 5.55 8.13 -9.27
CA ASP A 136 4.28 8.83 -9.51
C ASP A 136 3.73 9.52 -8.26
N LYS A 137 3.85 8.87 -7.09
CA LYS A 137 3.32 9.34 -5.80
C LYS A 137 4.41 9.85 -4.86
N LYS A 138 5.53 10.32 -5.41
CA LYS A 138 6.70 10.75 -4.63
C LYS A 138 6.34 11.78 -3.55
N ASP A 139 5.57 12.80 -3.91
CA ASP A 139 5.28 13.92 -3.00
C ASP A 139 4.40 13.47 -1.83
N VAL A 140 3.50 12.51 -2.06
CA VAL A 140 2.65 11.95 -0.99
C VAL A 140 3.47 11.01 -0.09
N LEU A 141 4.36 10.20 -0.66
CA LEU A 141 5.15 9.24 0.09
C LEU A 141 6.30 9.87 0.87
N LYS A 142 6.95 10.89 0.30
CA LYS A 142 8.21 11.46 0.82
C LYS A 142 8.20 12.97 1.02
N GLY A 143 7.13 13.64 0.60
CA GLY A 143 7.04 15.09 0.60
C GLY A 143 7.83 15.75 -0.53
N THR A 144 7.56 17.04 -0.72
CA THR A 144 8.41 17.94 -1.50
C THR A 144 9.60 18.39 -0.68
N GLU A 145 10.69 18.81 -1.33
CA GLU A 145 11.92 19.19 -0.64
C GLU A 145 11.71 20.47 0.21
N PRO A 146 12.02 20.45 1.52
CA PRO A 146 11.96 21.64 2.36
C PRO A 146 13.12 22.60 2.03
N ILE A 147 13.12 23.79 2.65
CA ILE A 147 14.24 24.72 2.56
C ILE A 147 15.49 24.06 3.15
N ALA A 148 16.39 23.57 2.29
CA ALA A 148 17.55 22.75 2.66
C ALA A 148 18.68 23.52 3.36
N GLY A 149 18.80 24.82 3.11
CA GLY A 149 19.93 25.63 3.55
C GLY A 149 19.89 27.02 2.94
N LEU A 150 21.02 27.73 2.98
CA LEU A 150 21.17 29.06 2.40
C LEU A 150 22.20 29.05 1.27
N SER A 151 21.98 29.93 0.29
CA SER A 151 22.99 30.29 -0.71
C SER A 151 23.44 31.71 -0.44
N VAL A 152 24.65 31.89 0.09
CA VAL A 152 25.14 33.19 0.56
C VAL A 152 26.20 33.73 -0.39
N GLY A 153 25.77 34.38 -1.48
CA GLY A 153 26.64 35.07 -2.44
C GLY A 153 27.93 34.28 -2.77
N PRO A 154 29.13 34.89 -2.61
CA PRO A 154 30.39 34.21 -2.92
C PRO A 154 30.77 33.09 -1.94
N LEU A 155 30.10 32.98 -0.77
CA LEU A 155 30.33 31.91 0.20
C LEU A 155 29.67 30.59 -0.22
N GLY A 156 28.77 30.62 -1.21
CA GLY A 156 28.10 29.44 -1.74
C GLY A 156 27.03 28.86 -0.82
N LYS A 157 26.72 27.58 -1.02
CA LYS A 157 25.72 26.83 -0.25
C LYS A 157 26.24 26.50 1.16
N MET A 158 25.38 26.59 2.16
CA MET A 158 25.68 26.20 3.54
C MET A 158 24.44 25.73 4.30
N SER A 159 24.64 25.01 5.40
CA SER A 159 23.54 24.57 6.27
C SER A 159 22.95 25.74 7.08
N LEU A 160 21.72 25.56 7.55
CA LEU A 160 21.07 26.53 8.43
C LEU A 160 21.84 26.70 9.76
N SER A 161 22.40 25.61 10.28
CA SER A 161 23.21 25.63 11.51
C SER A 161 24.54 26.37 11.31
N GLU A 162 25.19 26.20 10.15
CA GLU A 162 26.39 26.96 9.79
C GLU A 162 26.10 28.46 9.66
N ALA A 163 24.99 28.82 9.02
CA ALA A 163 24.57 30.21 8.88
C ALA A 163 24.25 30.85 10.24
N LYS A 164 23.60 30.11 11.14
CA LYS A 164 23.36 30.50 12.54
C LYS A 164 24.66 30.76 13.28
N LYS A 165 25.62 29.82 13.22
CA LYS A 165 26.93 29.95 13.88
C LYS A 165 27.74 31.15 13.39
N LYS A 166 27.64 31.46 12.10
CA LYS A 166 28.30 32.62 11.48
C LYS A 166 27.50 33.92 11.63
N LEU A 167 26.34 33.89 12.32
CA LEU A 167 25.43 35.02 12.49
C LEU A 167 25.02 35.69 11.17
N LEU A 168 24.93 34.90 10.09
CA LEU A 168 24.50 35.38 8.77
C LEU A 168 22.97 35.57 8.70
N ILE A 169 22.25 34.86 9.56
CA ILE A 169 20.82 35.07 9.84
C ILE A 169 20.59 35.09 11.36
N PRO A 170 19.53 35.77 11.83
CA PRO A 170 19.14 35.70 13.23
C PRO A 170 18.96 34.26 13.71
N PRO A 171 19.49 33.88 14.90
CA PRO A 171 19.38 32.52 15.42
C PRO A 171 17.95 31.97 15.48
N ASP A 172 16.98 32.81 15.87
CA ASP A 172 15.58 32.41 15.94
C ASP A 172 15.03 32.01 14.56
N ILE A 173 15.46 32.68 13.48
CA ILE A 173 15.04 32.32 12.11
C ILE A 173 15.64 30.98 11.70
N ALA A 174 16.92 30.75 12.01
CA ALA A 174 17.57 29.48 11.72
C ALA A 174 16.90 28.31 12.45
N ASP A 175 16.52 28.51 13.72
CA ASP A 175 15.82 27.52 14.52
C ASP A 175 14.46 27.16 13.93
N LEU A 176 13.67 28.17 13.53
CA LEU A 176 12.37 27.94 12.91
C LEU A 176 12.47 27.15 11.60
N LEU A 177 13.50 27.40 10.79
CA LEU A 177 13.74 26.68 9.54
C LEU A 177 14.23 25.25 9.79
N LEU A 178 15.09 25.02 10.79
CA LEU A 178 15.54 23.68 11.17
C LEU A 178 14.40 22.85 11.78
N GLU A 179 13.54 23.46 12.59
CA GLU A 179 12.34 22.80 13.10
C GLU A 179 11.39 22.42 11.96
N ALA A 180 11.22 23.28 10.95
CA ALA A 180 10.40 22.96 9.77
C ALA A 180 10.97 21.75 9.01
N GLN A 181 12.29 21.68 8.82
CA GLN A 181 12.95 20.48 8.24
C GLN A 181 12.61 19.23 9.05
N ALA A 182 12.87 19.24 10.37
CA ALA A 182 12.57 18.11 11.25
C ALA A 182 11.09 17.70 11.21
N ALA A 183 10.17 18.68 11.18
CA ALA A 183 8.73 18.45 11.16
C ALA A 183 8.21 17.80 9.87
N THR A 184 8.97 17.96 8.78
CA THR A 184 8.72 17.34 7.47
C THR A 184 9.49 16.03 7.28
N GLY A 185 10.20 15.57 8.33
CA GLY A 185 10.76 14.23 8.45
C GLY A 185 12.28 14.13 8.50
N HIS A 186 13.01 15.15 8.04
CA HIS A 186 14.47 15.06 7.95
C HIS A 186 15.16 16.40 8.08
N ILE A 187 16.33 16.39 8.69
CA ILE A 187 17.33 17.44 8.54
C ILE A 187 18.08 17.23 7.22
N ILE A 188 18.22 18.30 6.45
CA ILE A 188 18.90 18.24 5.15
C ILE A 188 20.33 18.73 5.31
N ASP A 189 21.29 17.92 4.85
CA ASP A 189 22.65 18.37 4.60
C ASP A 189 22.79 18.84 3.15
N PRO A 190 22.81 20.16 2.88
CA PRO A 190 22.91 20.69 1.52
C PRO A 190 24.27 20.43 0.87
N MET A 191 25.31 20.08 1.65
CA MET A 191 26.64 19.80 1.12
C MET A 191 26.68 18.42 0.47
N SER A 192 26.13 17.42 1.14
CA SER A 192 26.10 16.01 0.69
C SER A 192 24.79 15.56 0.04
N ASN A 193 23.76 16.41 0.03
CA ASN A 193 22.40 16.09 -0.42
C ASN A 193 21.80 14.88 0.30
N LYS A 194 22.08 14.76 1.60
CA LYS A 194 21.56 13.68 2.45
C LYS A 194 20.43 14.18 3.32
N LYS A 195 19.40 13.33 3.44
CA LYS A 195 18.32 13.45 4.41
C LYS A 195 18.72 12.65 5.65
N LEU A 196 18.72 13.30 6.80
CA LEU A 196 19.23 12.76 8.06
C LEU A 196 18.16 12.85 9.13
N THR A 197 18.11 11.87 10.02
CA THR A 197 17.45 12.06 11.31
C THR A 197 18.17 13.14 12.12
N VAL A 198 17.49 13.74 13.10
CA VAL A 198 18.11 14.75 13.98
C VAL A 198 19.36 14.19 14.67
N GLU A 199 19.31 12.93 15.11
CA GLU A 199 20.43 12.27 15.78
C GLU A 199 21.64 12.07 14.86
N GLU A 200 21.41 11.65 13.61
CA GLU A 200 22.47 11.54 12.61
C GLU A 200 23.06 12.90 12.24
N ALA A 201 22.21 13.94 12.11
CA ALA A 201 22.66 15.29 11.79
C ALA A 201 23.56 15.87 12.88
N CYS A 202 23.23 15.66 14.16
CA CYS A 202 24.09 16.05 15.28
C CYS A 202 25.39 15.24 15.30
N THR A 203 25.34 13.95 15.01
CA THR A 203 26.52 13.06 14.97
C THR A 203 27.49 13.49 13.86
N ARG A 204 26.96 13.92 12.71
CA ARG A 204 27.75 14.39 11.56
C ARG A 204 28.12 15.87 11.64
N GLY A 205 27.67 16.59 12.66
CA GLY A 205 27.95 18.02 12.85
C GLY A 205 27.19 18.96 11.89
N VAL A 206 26.19 18.46 11.16
CA VAL A 206 25.30 19.26 10.29
C VAL A 206 24.45 20.22 11.14
N VAL A 207 24.08 19.76 12.35
CA VAL A 207 23.36 20.51 13.37
C VAL A 207 24.18 20.56 14.65
N ASP A 208 24.11 21.69 15.36
CA ASP A 208 24.75 21.85 16.67
C ASP A 208 24.09 20.96 17.74
N LYS A 209 24.90 20.40 18.64
CA LYS A 209 24.38 19.56 19.73
C LYS A 209 23.47 20.33 20.69
N GLY A 210 23.66 21.64 20.82
CA GLY A 210 22.79 22.51 21.64
C GLY A 210 21.37 22.63 21.10
N ASP A 211 21.15 22.34 19.81
CA ASP A 211 19.83 22.38 19.18
C ASP A 211 19.13 21.01 19.18
N LYS A 212 19.79 19.94 19.63
CA LYS A 212 19.31 18.55 19.52
C LYS A 212 17.91 18.37 20.11
N ASP A 213 17.70 18.75 21.37
CA ASP A 213 16.43 18.51 22.07
C ASP A 213 15.25 19.26 21.43
N LYS A 214 15.51 20.49 20.97
CA LYS A 214 14.53 21.30 20.23
C LYS A 214 14.13 20.63 18.93
N LEU A 215 15.12 20.15 18.16
CA LEU A 215 14.83 19.50 16.88
C LEU A 215 14.21 18.11 17.04
N LEU A 216 14.55 17.36 18.09
CA LEU A 216 13.85 16.10 18.42
C LEU A 216 12.38 16.35 18.77
N ALA A 217 12.08 17.45 19.47
CA ALA A 217 10.70 17.84 19.74
C ALA A 217 9.93 18.20 18.45
N ALA A 218 10.59 18.78 17.46
CA ALA A 218 10.01 19.06 16.15
C ALA A 218 9.90 17.78 15.27
N GLU A 219 10.89 16.88 15.30
CA GLU A 219 10.89 15.60 14.60
C GLU A 219 9.72 14.70 15.05
N ALA A 220 9.26 14.85 16.29
CA ALA A 220 8.04 14.20 16.79
C ALA A 220 6.79 14.52 15.94
N ALA A 221 6.77 15.63 15.19
CA ALA A 221 5.71 15.91 14.22
C ALA A 221 5.67 14.92 13.05
N ALA A 222 6.81 14.30 12.72
CA ALA A 222 6.94 13.32 11.64
C ALA A 222 6.91 11.86 12.14
N VAL A 223 7.52 11.58 13.29
CA VAL A 223 7.57 10.21 13.85
C VAL A 223 6.43 9.89 14.83
N GLY A 224 5.73 10.93 15.28
CA GLY A 224 4.59 10.90 16.20
C GLY A 224 4.93 11.31 17.62
N PHE A 225 4.12 12.18 18.20
CA PHE A 225 4.21 12.55 19.62
C PHE A 225 3.76 11.39 20.48
N LYS A 226 4.63 10.92 21.38
CA LYS A 226 4.31 9.76 22.20
C LYS A 226 3.34 10.14 23.32
N ASP A 227 2.13 9.57 23.28
CA ASP A 227 1.21 9.61 24.43
C ASP A 227 1.78 8.72 25.54
N ARG A 228 2.16 9.30 26.68
CA ARG A 228 2.71 8.55 27.82
C ARG A 228 1.70 7.59 28.45
N ARG A 229 0.40 7.84 28.29
CA ARG A 229 -0.67 7.03 28.89
C ARG A 229 -1.02 5.83 28.01
N THR A 230 -1.14 6.02 26.70
CA THR A 230 -1.59 4.96 25.78
C THR A 230 -0.45 4.32 24.99
N GLY A 231 0.71 4.97 24.93
CA GLY A 231 1.80 4.59 24.05
C GLY A 231 1.52 4.86 22.56
N GLN A 232 0.41 5.51 22.21
CA GLN A 232 0.08 5.83 20.83
C GLN A 232 0.98 6.95 20.29
N SER A 233 1.34 6.87 19.01
CA SER A 233 1.97 7.95 18.27
C SER A 233 0.89 8.90 17.76
N LEU A 234 0.91 10.14 18.24
CA LEU A 234 -0.07 11.15 17.94
C LEU A 234 0.42 12.08 16.83
N SER A 235 -0.51 12.56 15.98
CA SER A 235 -0.25 13.62 15.03
C SER A 235 0.01 14.97 15.73
N VAL A 236 0.48 15.98 14.99
CA VAL A 236 0.66 17.35 15.50
C VAL A 236 -0.65 17.90 16.07
N PHE A 237 -1.77 17.67 15.36
CA PHE A 237 -3.08 18.17 15.78
C PHE A 237 -3.57 17.47 17.06
N GLU A 238 -3.41 16.15 17.16
CA GLU A 238 -3.76 15.39 18.36
C GLU A 238 -2.89 15.79 19.56
N ALA A 239 -1.59 16.00 19.34
CA ALA A 239 -0.66 16.47 20.36
C ALA A 239 -1.05 17.87 20.88
N MET A 240 -1.45 18.78 19.99
CA MET A 240 -1.99 20.08 20.36
C MET A 240 -3.28 19.95 21.17
N LYS A 241 -4.20 19.07 20.77
CA LYS A 241 -5.46 18.84 21.50
C LYS A 241 -5.26 18.26 22.90
N LYS A 242 -4.17 17.53 23.11
CA LYS A 242 -3.73 17.00 24.41
C LYS A 242 -2.75 17.91 25.14
N GLU A 243 -2.53 19.13 24.66
CA GLU A 243 -1.64 20.13 25.27
C GLU A 243 -0.18 19.65 25.42
N LEU A 244 0.26 18.70 24.60
CA LEU A 244 1.67 18.28 24.56
C LEU A 244 2.57 19.32 23.88
N ILE A 245 1.97 20.14 23.01
CA ILE A 245 2.59 21.27 22.34
C ILE A 245 1.61 22.46 22.36
N ASP A 246 2.15 23.68 22.37
CA ASP A 246 1.32 24.87 22.30
C ASP A 246 0.77 25.12 20.89
N LYS A 247 -0.31 25.90 20.80
CA LYS A 247 -1.00 26.19 19.55
C LYS A 247 -0.10 26.88 18.52
N LYS A 248 0.81 27.77 18.93
CA LYS A 248 1.68 28.51 18.01
C LYS A 248 2.69 27.57 17.36
N THR A 249 3.30 26.69 18.14
CA THR A 249 4.18 25.64 17.64
C THR A 249 3.42 24.69 16.71
N ALA A 250 2.25 24.19 17.12
CA ALA A 250 1.44 23.29 16.30
C ALA A 250 1.10 23.87 14.93
N VAL A 251 0.64 25.13 14.87
CA VAL A 251 0.31 25.80 13.60
C VAL A 251 1.54 25.91 12.70
N ARG A 252 2.71 26.25 13.23
CA ARG A 252 3.95 26.33 12.45
C ARG A 252 4.35 24.98 11.85
N LEU A 253 4.28 23.91 12.64
CA LEU A 253 4.63 22.56 12.18
C LEU A 253 3.64 22.07 11.10
N LEU A 254 2.34 22.33 11.30
CA LEU A 254 1.30 22.00 10.32
C LEU A 254 1.48 22.77 9.01
N GLN A 255 1.85 24.06 9.07
CA GLN A 255 2.15 24.86 7.87
C GLN A 255 3.36 24.31 7.10
N ALA A 256 4.40 23.86 7.80
CA ALA A 256 5.56 23.24 7.18
C ALA A 256 5.17 21.93 6.47
N GLN A 257 4.38 21.08 7.12
CA GLN A 257 3.88 19.82 6.54
C GLN A 257 3.00 20.09 5.32
N GLU A 258 2.03 21.00 5.44
CA GLU A 258 1.11 21.36 4.38
C GLU A 258 1.85 21.83 3.12
N SER A 259 2.90 22.63 3.31
CA SER A 259 3.77 23.10 2.23
C SER A 259 4.65 22.00 1.64
N ALA A 260 4.85 20.90 2.37
CA ALA A 260 5.65 19.75 1.98
C ALA A 260 4.83 18.63 1.32
N GLY A 261 3.52 18.79 1.11
CA GLY A 261 2.69 17.80 0.39
C GLY A 261 1.39 17.41 1.07
N GLY A 262 1.14 17.85 2.31
CA GLY A 262 -0.11 17.54 3.02
C GLY A 262 0.07 17.51 4.54
N ILE A 263 -0.82 16.84 5.25
CA ILE A 263 -0.63 16.63 6.70
C ILE A 263 0.04 15.27 6.90
N LEU A 264 1.13 15.23 7.66
CA LEU A 264 1.89 14.00 7.84
C LEU A 264 1.21 13.08 8.86
N ASP A 265 0.86 11.86 8.43
CA ASP A 265 0.43 10.79 9.34
C ASP A 265 1.67 10.11 9.93
N PRO A 266 1.90 10.17 11.25
CA PRO A 266 3.09 9.58 11.88
C PRO A 266 3.06 8.04 11.99
N ASN A 267 1.88 7.43 11.85
CA ASN A 267 1.69 5.99 11.92
C ASN A 267 1.92 5.34 10.55
N LEU A 268 1.39 5.94 9.49
CA LEU A 268 1.62 5.52 8.11
C LEU A 268 2.92 6.06 7.52
N SER A 269 3.45 7.14 8.11
CA SER A 269 4.65 7.85 7.66
C SER A 269 4.55 8.38 6.23
N VAL A 270 3.40 8.95 5.88
CA VAL A 270 3.11 9.54 4.56
C VAL A 270 2.30 10.83 4.72
N PHE A 271 2.39 11.72 3.75
CA PHE A 271 1.55 12.91 3.69
C PHE A 271 0.15 12.54 3.21
N LEU A 272 -0.87 12.97 3.94
CA LEU A 272 -2.27 12.85 3.55
C LEU A 272 -2.75 14.15 2.92
N PRO A 273 -3.51 14.08 1.81
CA PRO A 273 -4.27 15.21 1.30
C PRO A 273 -5.20 15.79 2.38
N LYS A 274 -5.48 17.10 2.32
CA LYS A 274 -6.26 17.81 3.36
C LYS A 274 -7.67 17.27 3.57
N ASP A 275 -8.29 16.74 2.54
CA ASP A 275 -9.61 16.14 2.56
C ASP A 275 -9.63 14.75 3.21
N THR A 276 -8.47 14.09 3.27
CA THR A 276 -8.26 12.80 3.94
C THR A 276 -7.74 12.93 5.37
N ALA A 277 -6.99 14.00 5.66
CA ALA A 277 -6.25 14.23 6.91
C ALA A 277 -7.10 14.59 8.13
#